data_AF-A0A962HDF2-F1
#
_entry.id   AF-A0A962HDF2-F1
#
_cell.length_a   1.000
_cell.length_b   1.000
_cell.length_c   1.000
_cell.angle_alpha   90.00
_cell.angle_beta   90.00
_cell.angle_gamma   90.00
#
_symmetry.space_group_name_H-M   'P 1'
#
loop_
_entity.id
_entity.type
_entity.pdbx_description
1 polymer ?
#
loop_
_entity_poly.entity_id
_entity_poly.type
_entity_poly.pdbx_seq_one_letter_code
_entity_poly.pdbx_strand_id
1 'polypeptide(L)' 'MTHAGGHSGMYDPAFEKDSCGFGLIAQLDDRPSRAIVDAALDALKRMTHRGAVAADGKSGDGCGLLIRRP' A
#
# COMPACT_ATOMS: atom_id res chain seq x y z
N MET A 1 29.89 -33.43 -20.03
CA MET A 1 30.04 -32.76 -21.34
C MET A 1 28.67 -32.16 -21.65
N THR A 2 28.40 -30.86 -21.73
CA THR A 2 29.20 -29.61 -21.84
C THR A 2 28.22 -28.44 -21.61
N HIS A 3 28.63 -27.46 -20.77
CA HIS A 3 28.39 -25.99 -20.75
C HIS A 3 27.05 -25.40 -21.27
N ALA A 4 26.49 -24.28 -20.78
CA ALA A 4 26.81 -23.24 -19.80
C ALA A 4 25.53 -22.36 -19.69
N GLY A 5 25.16 -21.83 -18.52
CA GLY A 5 25.41 -20.42 -18.24
C GLY A 5 24.10 -19.61 -18.16
N GLY A 6 23.83 -19.02 -17.00
CA GLY A 6 22.72 -18.09 -16.80
C GLY A 6 22.36 -18.01 -15.33
N HIS A 7 22.87 -16.99 -14.65
CA HIS A 7 22.69 -16.73 -13.21
C HIS A 7 21.28 -17.07 -12.69
N SER A 8 21.14 -18.19 -11.97
CA SER A 8 20.01 -18.36 -11.06
C SER A 8 20.33 -17.49 -9.85
N GLY A 9 19.87 -16.24 -9.86
CA GLY A 9 20.05 -15.32 -8.74
C GLY A 9 19.51 -15.91 -7.44
N MET A 10 19.85 -15.30 -6.29
CA MET A 10 19.31 -15.63 -4.96
C MET A 10 17.79 -15.38 -4.82
N TYR A 11 17.08 -15.19 -5.94
CA TYR A 11 15.67 -14.93 -6.00
C TYR A 11 14.90 -16.25 -5.96
N ASP A 12 14.11 -16.43 -4.91
CA ASP A 12 13.11 -17.50 -4.82
C ASP A 12 11.72 -16.84 -4.82
N PRO A 13 10.88 -17.12 -5.84
CA PRO A 13 9.51 -16.59 -5.93
C PRO A 13 8.64 -16.89 -4.72
N ALA A 14 8.97 -17.90 -3.92
CA ALA A 14 8.26 -18.20 -2.67
C ALA A 14 8.36 -17.06 -1.63
N PHE A 15 9.34 -16.15 -1.76
CA PHE A 15 9.45 -14.94 -0.93
C PHE A 15 8.77 -13.71 -1.53
N GLU A 16 8.19 -13.80 -2.72
CA GLU A 16 7.47 -12.70 -3.35
C GLU A 16 6.14 -12.48 -2.61
N LYS A 17 5.99 -11.31 -1.98
CA LYS A 17 4.77 -10.92 -1.26
C LYS A 17 4.31 -9.54 -1.71
N ASP A 18 3.16 -9.50 -2.36
CA ASP A 18 2.51 -8.24 -2.69
C ASP A 18 1.90 -7.63 -1.43
N SER A 19 2.34 -6.43 -1.07
CA SER A 19 2.07 -5.83 0.24
C SER A 19 1.19 -4.57 0.16
N CYS A 20 0.50 -4.32 -0.95
CA CYS A 20 -0.38 -3.15 -1.06
C CYS A 20 -1.82 -3.41 -0.56
N GLY A 21 -2.47 -2.37 -0.01
CA GLY A 21 -3.86 -2.39 0.43
C GLY A 21 -4.64 -1.18 -0.09
N PHE A 22 -5.92 -1.37 -0.40
CA PHE A 22 -6.82 -0.30 -0.83
C PHE A 22 -8.17 -0.40 -0.10
N GLY A 23 -8.91 0.70 -0.06
CA GLY A 23 -10.24 0.76 0.55
C GLY A 23 -11.10 1.85 -0.09
N LEU A 24 -12.41 1.77 0.14
CA LEU A 24 -13.39 2.73 -0.34
C LEU A 24 -14.42 2.98 0.75
N ILE A 25 -14.77 4.26 0.95
CA ILE A 25 -15.82 4.71 1.85
C ILE A 25 -16.70 5.67 1.05
N ALA A 26 -18.02 5.51 1.14
CA ALA A 26 -18.98 6.35 0.44
C ALA A 26 -20.08 6.83 1.39
N GLN A 27 -20.48 8.09 1.25
CA GLN A 27 -21.67 8.62 1.90
C GLN A 27 -22.82 8.60 0.89
N LEU A 28 -23.89 7.89 1.22
CA LEU A 28 -24.97 7.59 0.27
C LEU A 28 -25.98 8.73 0.09
N ASP A 29 -25.98 9.71 0.99
CA ASP A 29 -26.92 10.84 1.00
C ASP A 29 -26.41 12.08 0.26
N ASP A 30 -25.24 11.99 -0.40
CA ASP A 30 -24.55 13.07 -1.12
C ASP A 30 -24.26 14.33 -0.29
N ARG A 31 -24.34 14.27 1.05
CA ARG A 31 -24.00 15.40 1.90
C ARG A 31 -22.48 15.48 2.08
N PRO A 32 -21.83 16.61 1.83
CA PRO A 32 -20.41 16.76 2.18
C PRO A 32 -20.20 16.57 3.69
N SER A 33 -19.24 15.74 4.07
CA SER A 33 -18.91 15.47 5.47
C SER A 33 -17.42 15.28 5.65
N ARG A 34 -16.80 16.03 6.56
CA ARG A 34 -15.38 15.84 6.92
C ARG A 34 -15.15 14.49 7.61
N ALA A 35 -16.17 13.95 8.27
CA ALA A 35 -16.06 12.68 9.00
C ALA A 35 -15.67 11.51 8.09
N ILE A 36 -16.08 11.51 6.81
CA ILE A 36 -15.68 10.47 5.86
C ILE A 36 -14.18 10.51 5.53
N VAL A 37 -13.59 11.71 5.51
CA VAL A 37 -12.15 11.90 5.29
C VAL A 37 -11.37 11.40 6.50
N ASP A 38 -11.83 11.73 7.72
CA ASP A 38 -11.19 11.27 8.95
C ASP A 38 -11.23 9.73 9.07
N ALA A 39 -12.38 9.13 8.73
CA ALA A 39 -12.52 7.68 8.68
C ALA A 39 -11.55 7.03 7.66
N ALA A 40 -11.38 7.66 6.49
CA ALA A 40 -10.46 7.17 5.47
C ALA A 40 -8.98 7.28 5.92
N LEU A 41 -8.60 8.35 6.60
CA LEU A 41 -7.26 8.51 7.17
C LEU A 41 -6.98 7.46 8.26
N ASP A 42 -7.96 7.17 9.11
CA ASP A 42 -7.82 6.13 10.13
C ASP A 42 -7.76 4.72 9.52
N ALA A 43 -8.47 4.48 8.43
CA ALA A 43 -8.32 3.24 7.66
C ALA A 43 -6.92 3.12 7.05
N LEU A 44 -6.38 4.18 6.45
CA LEU A 44 -5.01 4.22 5.90
C LEU A 44 -3.95 3.94 6.97
N LYS A 45 -4.06 4.54 8.16
CA LYS A 45 -3.15 4.25 9.30
C LYS A 45 -3.17 2.77 9.71
N ARG A 46 -4.32 2.11 9.63
CA ARG A 46 -4.44 0.67 9.95
C ARG A 46 -3.78 -0.22 8.89
N MET A 47 -3.52 0.29 7.69
CA MET A 47 -2.85 -0.44 6.61
C MET A 47 -1.31 -0.39 6.69
N THR A 48 -0.72 0.36 7.62
CA THR A 48 0.74 0.54 7.71
C THR A 48 1.53 -0.77 7.86
N HIS A 49 0.94 -1.81 8.47
CA HIS A 49 1.56 -3.13 8.57
C HIS A 49 1.78 -3.83 7.22
N ARG A 50 1.14 -3.34 6.15
CA ARG A 50 1.36 -3.80 4.77
C ARG A 50 2.30 -2.87 3.99
N GLY A 51 2.54 -1.65 4.45
CA GLY A 51 3.47 -0.74 3.78
C GLY A 51 4.93 -1.13 4.00
N ALA A 52 5.78 -0.87 3.02
CA ALA A 52 7.22 -0.89 3.23
C ALA A 52 7.63 0.27 4.16
N VAL A 53 8.59 -0.01 5.04
CA VAL A 53 9.21 0.99 5.92
C VAL A 53 10.69 1.07 5.56
N ALA A 54 11.16 2.27 5.25
CA ALA A 54 12.55 2.52 4.93
C ALA A 54 13.45 2.35 6.16
N ALA A 55 14.77 2.33 5.93
CA ALA A 55 15.76 2.11 6.99
C ALA A 55 15.75 3.16 8.11
N ASP A 56 15.16 4.34 7.89
CA ASP A 56 15.00 5.40 8.90
C ASP A 56 13.87 5.12 9.90
N GLY A 57 13.06 4.07 9.67
CA GLY A 57 11.90 3.72 10.48
C GLY A 57 10.74 4.72 10.42
N LYS A 58 10.79 5.69 9.49
CA LYS A 58 9.84 6.81 9.39
C LYS A 58 9.23 6.93 8.00
N SER A 59 10.05 6.78 6.97
CA SER A 59 9.64 6.91 5.58
C SER A 59 9.04 5.60 5.07
N GLY A 60 8.07 5.71 4.17
CA GLY A 60 7.50 4.58 3.44
C GLY A 60 7.32 4.93 1.97
N ASP A 61 7.05 3.93 1.14
CA ASP A 61 7.02 4.10 -0.33
C ASP A 61 5.91 5.05 -0.81
N GLY A 62 4.81 5.15 -0.07
CA GLY A 62 3.75 6.11 -0.31
C GLY A 62 2.36 5.63 0.12
N CYS A 63 1.46 6.59 0.32
CA CYS A 63 0.03 6.36 0.45
C CYS A 63 -0.74 7.56 -0.12
N GLY A 64 -2.03 7.40 -0.40
CA GLY A 64 -2.84 8.47 -0.99
C GLY A 64 -4.32 8.33 -0.68
N LEU A 65 -5.03 9.45 -0.82
CA LEU A 65 -6.48 9.53 -0.68
C LEU A 65 -7.06 10.30 -1.86
N LEU A 66 -7.97 9.67 -2.61
CA LEU A 66 -8.76 10.35 -3.63
C LEU A 66 -10.10 10.78 -3.03
N ILE A 67 -10.41 12.06 -3.11
CA ILE A 67 -11.68 12.64 -2.65
C ILE A 67 -12.35 13.46 -3.75
N ARG A 68 -13.67 13.67 -3.61
CA ARG A 68 -14.37 14.72 -4.36
C ARG A 68 -13.72 16.07 -4.05
N ARG A 69 -13.64 16.95 -5.07
CA ARG A 69 -13.07 18.30 -4.90
C ARG A 69 -13.79 19.02 -3.74
N PRO A 70 -13.04 19.57 -2.76
CA PRO A 70 -13.60 20.37 -1.67
C PRO A 70 -14.37 21.59 -2.15
#